data_AF-A0A640TCY7-F1
#
_entry.id   AF-A0A640TCY7-F1
#
_cell.length_a   1.000
_cell.length_b   1.000
_cell.length_c   1.000
_cell.angle_alpha   90.00
_cell.angle_beta   90.00
_cell.angle_gamma   90.00
#
_symmetry.space_group_name_H-M   'P 1'
#
loop_
_entity.id
_entity.type
_entity.pdbx_description
1 polymer ?
#
loop_
_entity_poly.entity_id
_entity_poly.type
_entity_poly.pdbx_seq_one_letter_code
_entity_poly.pdbx_strand_id
1 'polypeptide(L)'
;MAVSKRLRYEILRRDNHTCRYCGATAPDAPLRIDHVTPVALGGADTPDNLVTACQDCNSGKSSATTDAAVVADVADDAMRWAAAMRQAASNLVEQEKPKLEYRDAFLGEWQRWGVGKGAERKAVELPAGWKASVDRFRVAGLPMQIWADIVDTAMGNDKVLEVNKFKYSCGIAWNKVTAMQEDARRMLTDEPEPPAGANERIRDLVSCHLYSTWAWAWQRTGPDAPGKADAQEFMQDVSEMLARGLSAQVDLTEQAYLAGLDHATDPSTYLPTEFKTTEQIASELPLSDVQYEAGAGVLSLWISRWEEMSVEGGPTRRDEEAFLEQLTAALRAGHDRDWILYAADLAGGFLSTDLSYYLPKPDAQGGNV
;
A
#
# COMPACT_ATOMS: atom_id res chain seq x y z
N MET A 1 14.95 6.82 -48.15
CA MET A 1 15.43 6.15 -46.92
C MET A 1 14.76 4.79 -46.84
N ALA A 2 15.36 3.79 -46.20
CA ALA A 2 14.75 2.48 -46.08
C ALA A 2 13.86 2.43 -44.83
N VAL A 3 12.64 1.90 -44.98
CA VAL A 3 11.70 1.63 -43.87
C VAL A 3 12.43 0.85 -42.78
N SER A 4 12.32 1.30 -41.52
CA SER A 4 13.04 0.69 -40.39
C SER A 4 12.61 -0.77 -40.17
N LYS A 5 13.52 -1.61 -39.65
CA LYS A 5 13.21 -3.03 -39.37
C LYS A 5 12.01 -3.19 -38.43
N ARG A 6 11.91 -2.30 -37.42
CA ARG A 6 10.79 -2.27 -36.47
C ARG A 6 9.48 -1.97 -37.18
N LEU A 7 9.43 -0.87 -37.95
CA LEU A 7 8.23 -0.48 -38.68
C LEU A 7 7.81 -1.56 -39.68
N ARG A 8 8.77 -2.18 -40.37
CA ARG A 8 8.51 -3.33 -41.25
C ARG A 8 7.83 -4.49 -40.51
N TYR A 9 8.31 -4.86 -39.32
CA TYR A 9 7.71 -5.92 -38.53
C TYR A 9 6.29 -5.54 -38.06
N GLU A 10 6.09 -4.29 -37.64
CA GLU A 10 4.78 -3.78 -37.22
C GLU A 10 3.75 -3.84 -38.36
N ILE A 11 4.12 -3.46 -39.59
CA ILE A 11 3.22 -3.53 -40.76
C ILE A 11 2.92 -4.98 -41.17
N LEU A 12 3.92 -5.86 -41.18
CA LEU A 12 3.70 -7.29 -41.46
C LEU A 12 2.75 -7.92 -40.44
N ARG A 13 2.91 -7.58 -39.16
CA ARG A 13 2.03 -8.04 -38.09
C ARG A 13 0.61 -7.46 -38.22
N ARG A 14 0.47 -6.16 -38.52
CA ARG A 14 -0.82 -5.49 -38.74
C ARG A 14 -1.62 -6.19 -39.85
N ASP A 15 -0.94 -6.53 -40.94
CA ASP A 15 -1.57 -7.12 -42.13
C ASP A 15 -1.66 -8.65 -42.05
N ASN A 16 -1.42 -9.23 -40.86
CA ASN A 16 -1.44 -10.67 -40.62
C ASN A 16 -0.58 -11.48 -41.61
N HIS A 17 0.60 -10.95 -41.97
CA HIS A 17 1.50 -11.57 -42.95
C HIS A 17 0.78 -11.96 -44.25
N THR A 18 -0.13 -11.09 -44.71
CA THR A 18 -0.96 -11.29 -45.89
C THR A 18 -0.77 -10.11 -46.85
N CYS A 19 -0.54 -10.40 -48.12
CA CYS A 19 -0.52 -9.38 -49.17
C CYS A 19 -1.87 -8.68 -49.24
N ARG A 20 -1.89 -7.36 -49.06
CA ARG A 20 -3.13 -6.55 -49.07
C ARG A 20 -3.73 -6.39 -50.46
N TYR A 21 -3.00 -6.72 -51.52
CA TYR A 21 -3.50 -6.61 -52.90
C TYR A 21 -4.16 -7.89 -53.40
N CYS A 22 -3.56 -9.06 -53.13
CA CYS A 22 -4.03 -10.34 -53.69
C CYS A 22 -4.37 -11.40 -52.65
N GLY A 23 -4.16 -11.13 -51.36
CA GLY A 23 -4.43 -12.08 -50.29
C GLY A 23 -3.38 -13.19 -50.12
N ALA A 24 -2.30 -13.20 -50.91
CA ALA A 24 -1.25 -14.21 -50.76
C ALA A 24 -0.52 -14.08 -49.41
N THR A 25 -0.27 -15.20 -48.74
CA THR A 25 0.34 -15.26 -47.41
C THR A 25 1.76 -15.81 -47.44
N ALA A 26 2.56 -15.49 -46.42
CA ALA A 26 3.83 -16.19 -46.19
C ALA A 26 3.57 -17.63 -45.67
N PRO A 27 4.44 -18.62 -45.97
CA PRO A 27 5.70 -18.51 -46.73
C PRO A 27 5.54 -18.66 -48.25
N ASP A 28 4.34 -19.00 -48.73
CA ASP A 28 4.08 -19.33 -50.15
C ASP A 28 4.33 -18.15 -51.10
N ALA A 29 4.21 -16.91 -50.59
CA ALA A 29 4.61 -15.70 -51.29
C ALA A 29 5.61 -14.87 -50.47
N PRO A 30 6.76 -14.45 -51.05
CA PRO A 30 7.69 -13.56 -50.37
C PRO A 30 7.08 -12.16 -50.20
N LEU A 31 6.93 -11.74 -48.95
CA LEU A 31 6.29 -10.47 -48.58
C LEU A 31 7.29 -9.33 -48.40
N ARG A 32 6.92 -8.14 -48.88
CA ARG A 32 7.62 -6.87 -48.70
C ARG A 32 6.67 -5.80 -48.20
N ILE A 33 7.27 -4.70 -47.74
CA ILE A 33 6.52 -3.47 -47.43
C ILE A 33 6.54 -2.64 -48.70
N ASP A 34 5.36 -2.22 -49.11
CA ASP A 34 5.11 -1.37 -50.26
C ASP A 34 4.50 -0.04 -49.78
N HIS A 35 4.82 1.04 -50.49
CA HIS A 35 4.20 2.33 -50.27
C HIS A 35 2.92 2.42 -51.09
N VAL A 36 1.79 2.71 -50.44
CA VAL A 36 0.50 2.91 -51.14
C VAL A 36 0.63 4.07 -52.12
N THR A 37 1.11 5.22 -51.64
CA THR A 37 1.58 6.34 -52.45
C THR A 37 3.09 6.21 -52.67
N PRO A 38 3.58 6.08 -53.91
CA PRO A 38 5.01 5.98 -54.19
C PRO A 38 5.82 7.13 -53.59
N VAL A 39 7.04 6.84 -53.13
CA VAL A 39 7.98 7.86 -52.61
C VAL A 39 8.25 8.95 -53.66
N ALA A 40 8.29 8.59 -54.95
CA ALA A 40 8.46 9.54 -56.06
C ALA A 40 7.31 10.56 -56.17
N LEU A 41 6.12 10.24 -55.64
CA LEU A 41 4.96 11.11 -55.57
C LEU A 41 4.78 11.75 -54.17
N GLY A 42 5.82 11.71 -53.32
CA GLY A 42 5.80 12.30 -51.98
C GLY A 42 5.26 11.40 -50.87
N GLY A 43 5.13 10.09 -51.12
CA GLY A 43 4.71 9.13 -50.10
C GLY A 43 5.67 9.07 -48.91
N ALA A 44 5.15 9.24 -47.70
CA ALA A 44 5.93 9.20 -46.46
C ALA A 44 6.12 7.77 -45.93
N ASP A 45 7.18 7.54 -45.14
CA ASP A 45 7.44 6.30 -44.39
C ASP A 45 6.58 6.21 -43.12
N THR A 46 5.28 6.48 -43.25
CA THR A 46 4.31 6.41 -42.14
C THR A 46 3.53 5.11 -42.22
N PRO A 47 3.11 4.51 -41.08
CA PRO A 47 2.34 3.27 -41.09
C PRO A 47 1.12 3.31 -42.02
N ASP A 48 0.52 4.49 -42.15
CA ASP A 48 -0.68 4.78 -42.92
C ASP A 48 -0.45 4.69 -44.44
N ASN A 49 0.78 4.91 -44.89
CA ASN A 49 1.17 4.83 -46.30
C ASN A 49 1.93 3.54 -46.64
N LEU A 50 2.08 2.62 -45.68
CA LEU A 50 2.81 1.37 -45.84
C LEU A 50 1.87 0.17 -45.73
N VAL A 51 2.01 -0.80 -46.63
CA VAL A 51 1.24 -2.06 -46.62
C VAL A 51 2.11 -3.26 -46.95
N THR A 52 1.67 -4.44 -46.51
CA THR A 52 2.27 -5.72 -46.89
C THR A 52 1.85 -6.10 -48.31
N ALA A 53 2.83 -6.39 -49.17
CA ALA A 53 2.64 -6.78 -50.55
C ALA A 53 3.53 -7.98 -50.91
N CYS A 54 3.02 -8.93 -51.71
CA CYS A 54 3.88 -9.97 -52.27
C CYS A 54 4.80 -9.38 -53.35
N GLN A 55 5.88 -10.09 -53.66
CA GLN A 55 6.83 -9.68 -54.70
C GLN A 55 6.15 -9.39 -56.05
N ASP A 56 5.18 -10.20 -56.46
CA ASP A 56 4.50 -10.04 -57.75
C ASP A 56 3.63 -8.77 -57.79
N CYS A 57 2.82 -8.51 -56.76
CA CYS A 57 2.03 -7.28 -56.67
C CYS A 57 2.91 -6.03 -56.55
N ASN A 58 3.97 -6.10 -55.74
CA ASN A 58 4.91 -5.00 -55.56
C ASN A 58 5.68 -4.68 -56.86
N SER A 59 6.03 -5.70 -57.64
CA SER A 59 6.70 -5.53 -58.94
C SER A 59 5.71 -5.06 -60.02
N GLY A 60 4.46 -5.55 -59.98
CA GLY A 60 3.40 -5.18 -60.91
C GLY A 60 3.01 -3.69 -60.83
N LYS A 61 3.13 -3.04 -59.67
CA LYS A 61 2.95 -1.58 -59.55
C LYS A 61 3.93 -0.74 -60.37
N SER A 62 5.08 -1.30 -60.76
CA SER A 62 6.06 -0.61 -61.60
C SER A 62 5.72 -0.66 -63.10
N SER A 63 4.78 -1.49 -63.52
CA SER A 63 4.47 -1.76 -64.94
C SER A 63 2.99 -1.87 -65.30
N ALA A 64 2.07 -1.92 -64.33
CA ALA A 64 0.64 -1.86 -64.54
C ALA A 64 -0.01 -1.00 -63.45
N THR A 65 -0.76 0.01 -63.86
CA THR A 65 -1.74 0.67 -63.00
C THR A 65 -2.69 -0.40 -62.49
N THR A 66 -2.49 -0.84 -61.25
CA THR A 66 -3.42 -1.71 -60.51
C THR A 66 -4.83 -1.13 -60.61
N ASP A 67 -5.83 -1.98 -60.86
CA ASP A 67 -7.24 -1.59 -60.99
C ASP A 67 -7.62 -0.58 -59.91
N ALA A 68 -8.16 0.56 -60.33
CA ALA A 68 -8.44 1.70 -59.46
C ALA A 68 -9.32 1.32 -58.27
N ALA A 69 -10.16 0.29 -58.40
CA ALA A 69 -11.00 -0.24 -57.33
C ALA A 69 -10.20 -0.90 -56.19
N VAL A 70 -9.16 -1.69 -56.50
CA VAL A 70 -8.32 -2.35 -55.48
C VAL A 70 -7.44 -1.32 -54.77
N VAL A 71 -6.96 -0.32 -55.50
CA VAL A 71 -6.21 0.80 -54.91
C VAL A 71 -7.12 1.65 -54.02
N ALA A 72 -8.37 1.87 -54.42
CA ALA A 72 -9.36 2.58 -53.62
C ALA A 72 -9.69 1.85 -52.31
N ASP A 73 -9.92 0.54 -52.35
CA ASP A 73 -10.21 -0.26 -51.14
C ASP A 73 -9.02 -0.28 -50.16
N VAL A 74 -7.78 -0.39 -50.67
CA VAL A 74 -6.57 -0.32 -49.83
C VAL A 74 -6.34 1.08 -49.26
N ALA A 75 -6.64 2.12 -50.03
CA ALA A 75 -6.59 3.51 -49.54
C ALA A 75 -7.66 3.77 -48.48
N ASP A 76 -8.86 3.22 -48.65
CA ASP A 76 -9.96 3.31 -47.69
C ASP A 76 -9.62 2.58 -46.38
N ASP A 77 -9.05 1.37 -46.46
CA ASP A 77 -8.58 0.63 -45.29
C ASP A 77 -7.45 1.38 -44.55
N ALA A 78 -6.51 1.98 -45.29
CA ALA A 78 -5.45 2.81 -44.72
C ALA A 78 -5.99 4.06 -44.01
N MET A 79 -6.98 4.75 -44.62
CA MET A 79 -7.65 5.90 -44.01
C MET A 79 -8.44 5.51 -42.75
N ARG A 80 -9.12 4.34 -42.76
CA ARG A 80 -9.81 3.78 -41.59
C ARG A 80 -8.84 3.48 -40.45
N TRP A 81 -7.70 2.87 -40.74
CA TRP A 81 -6.66 2.62 -39.74
C TRP A 81 -6.08 3.92 -39.15
N ALA A 82 -5.77 4.91 -39.99
CA ALA A 82 -5.27 6.21 -39.53
C ALA A 82 -6.28 6.96 -38.64
N ALA A 83 -7.58 6.84 -38.96
CA ALA A 83 -8.65 7.36 -38.10
C ALA A 83 -8.71 6.60 -36.76
N ALA A 84 -8.62 5.26 -36.79
CA ALA A 84 -8.60 4.43 -35.58
C ALA A 84 -7.38 4.72 -34.69
N MET A 85 -6.19 4.92 -35.27
CA MET A 85 -4.98 5.29 -34.54
C MET A 85 -5.07 6.68 -33.90
N ARG A 86 -5.61 7.67 -34.63
CA ARG A 86 -5.88 9.01 -34.05
C ARG A 86 -6.87 8.94 -32.90
N GLN A 87 -7.94 8.14 -33.05
CA GLN A 87 -8.90 7.91 -31.97
C GLN A 87 -8.25 7.22 -30.77
N ALA A 88 -7.44 6.18 -31.00
CA ALA A 88 -6.72 5.48 -29.94
C ALA A 88 -5.75 6.42 -29.18
N ALA A 89 -5.03 7.28 -29.90
CA ALA A 89 -4.17 8.29 -29.29
C ALA A 89 -4.99 9.30 -28.46
N SER A 90 -6.14 9.77 -28.96
CA SER A 90 -7.04 10.65 -28.21
C SER A 90 -7.56 9.98 -26.94
N ASN A 91 -7.91 8.69 -27.01
CA ASN A 91 -8.37 7.92 -25.86
C ASN A 91 -7.27 7.79 -24.80
N LEU A 92 -6.02 7.56 -25.20
CA LEU A 92 -4.88 7.49 -24.28
C LEU A 92 -4.65 8.83 -23.56
N VAL A 93 -4.75 9.95 -24.29
CA VAL A 93 -4.64 11.30 -23.69
C VAL A 93 -5.75 11.52 -22.67
N GLU A 94 -6.99 11.17 -23.01
CA GLU A 94 -8.12 11.34 -22.09
C GLU A 94 -8.00 10.43 -20.85
N GLN A 95 -7.42 9.24 -21.00
CA GLN A 95 -7.15 8.34 -19.87
C GLN A 95 -6.05 8.84 -18.92
N GLU A 96 -5.01 9.51 -19.43
CA GLU A 96 -3.93 10.06 -18.59
C GLU A 96 -4.30 11.41 -17.96
N LYS A 97 -5.27 12.14 -18.52
CA LYS A 97 -5.66 13.48 -18.07
C LYS A 97 -6.00 13.58 -16.57
N PRO A 98 -6.83 12.69 -15.96
CA PRO A 98 -7.15 12.77 -14.53
C PRO A 98 -5.93 12.62 -13.62
N LYS A 99 -4.92 11.85 -14.05
CA LYS A 99 -3.68 11.65 -13.30
C LYS A 99 -2.79 12.89 -13.35
N LEU A 100 -2.74 13.58 -14.49
CA LEU A 100 -2.02 14.84 -14.61
C LEU A 100 -2.68 15.94 -13.77
N GLU A 101 -4.00 16.11 -13.91
CA GLU A 101 -4.78 17.08 -13.13
C GLU A 101 -4.60 16.88 -11.62
N TYR A 102 -4.59 15.63 -11.15
CA TYR A 102 -4.38 15.31 -9.75
C TYR A 102 -3.00 15.73 -9.23
N ARG A 103 -1.95 15.49 -10.03
CA ARG A 103 -0.58 15.89 -9.69
C ARG A 103 -0.42 17.41 -9.69
N ASP A 104 -1.05 18.08 -10.64
CA ASP A 104 -1.02 19.53 -10.76
C ASP A 104 -1.75 20.20 -9.59
N ALA A 105 -2.88 19.62 -9.14
CA ALA A 105 -3.57 20.07 -7.93
C ALA A 105 -2.66 20.00 -6.69
N PHE A 106 -2.00 18.87 -6.45
CA PHE A 106 -1.02 18.74 -5.35
C PHE A 106 0.12 19.76 -5.49
N LEU A 107 0.71 19.86 -6.69
CA LEU A 107 1.87 20.72 -6.91
C LEU A 107 1.51 22.21 -6.73
N GLY A 108 0.32 22.62 -7.17
CA GLY A 108 -0.21 23.96 -6.95
C GLY A 108 -0.29 24.31 -5.47
N GLU A 109 -0.82 23.40 -4.64
CA GLU A 109 -0.88 23.60 -3.19
C GLU A 109 0.51 23.60 -2.55
N TRP A 110 1.40 22.70 -2.99
CA TRP A 110 2.76 22.61 -2.48
C TRP A 110 3.58 23.88 -2.74
N GLN A 111 3.52 24.41 -3.97
CA GLN A 111 4.28 25.58 -4.40
C GLN A 111 3.77 26.90 -3.81
N ARG A 112 2.57 26.91 -3.21
CA ARG A 112 2.11 28.06 -2.41
C ARG A 112 3.00 28.30 -1.20
N TRP A 113 3.76 27.30 -0.76
CA TRP A 113 4.65 27.34 0.39
C TRP A 113 6.12 27.52 0.00
N GLY A 114 6.89 28.16 0.86
CA GLY A 114 8.30 28.44 0.63
C GLY A 114 8.97 29.06 1.85
N VAL A 115 10.28 28.85 1.96
CA VAL A 115 11.15 29.21 3.08
C VAL A 115 11.82 30.54 2.83
N GLY A 116 11.79 31.45 3.81
CA GLY A 116 12.27 32.82 3.68
C GLY A 116 11.14 33.85 3.55
N LYS A 117 11.48 35.14 3.53
CA LYS A 117 10.51 36.25 3.46
C LYS A 117 10.70 37.08 2.19
N GLY A 118 9.59 37.53 1.60
CA GLY A 118 9.62 38.44 0.45
C GLY A 118 10.36 37.86 -0.76
N ALA A 119 11.34 38.59 -1.27
CA ALA A 119 12.10 38.22 -2.48
C ALA A 119 13.05 37.02 -2.29
N GLU A 120 13.34 36.61 -1.05
CA GLU A 120 14.25 35.49 -0.74
C GLU A 120 13.51 34.15 -0.54
N ARG A 121 12.20 34.12 -0.79
CA ARG A 121 11.38 32.93 -0.59
C ARG A 121 11.78 31.81 -1.56
N LYS A 122 12.33 30.72 -1.04
CA LYS A 122 12.66 29.50 -1.77
C LYS A 122 11.54 28.48 -1.67
N ALA A 123 11.18 27.84 -2.77
CA ALA A 123 10.20 26.76 -2.74
C ALA A 123 10.71 25.59 -1.89
N VAL A 124 9.81 24.95 -1.14
CA VAL A 124 10.15 23.71 -0.42
C VAL A 124 10.38 22.60 -1.44
N GLU A 125 11.56 21.98 -1.41
CA GLU A 125 11.93 20.97 -2.39
C GLU A 125 11.14 19.66 -2.21
N LEU A 126 10.74 19.07 -3.34
CA LEU A 126 10.11 17.74 -3.37
C LEU A 126 11.15 16.66 -3.65
N PRO A 127 11.06 15.49 -3.00
CA PRO A 127 11.98 14.40 -3.24
C PRO A 127 11.79 13.77 -4.63
N ALA A 128 12.85 13.11 -5.11
CA ALA A 128 12.77 12.30 -6.32
C ALA A 128 11.67 11.22 -6.16
N GLY A 129 10.76 11.15 -7.13
CA GLY A 129 9.66 10.17 -7.11
C GLY A 129 8.37 10.61 -6.39
N TRP A 130 8.26 11.87 -5.94
CA TRP A 130 7.02 12.39 -5.31
C TRP A 130 5.76 12.10 -6.13
N LYS A 131 5.85 12.17 -7.47
CA LYS A 131 4.75 11.89 -8.40
C LYS A 131 4.16 10.50 -8.22
N ALA A 132 5.00 9.49 -7.98
CA ALA A 132 4.55 8.12 -7.75
C ALA A 132 3.80 7.99 -6.41
N SER A 133 4.20 8.75 -5.40
CA SER A 133 3.50 8.76 -4.11
C SER A 133 2.13 9.44 -4.23
N VAL A 134 2.05 10.58 -4.92
CA VAL A 134 0.80 11.29 -5.20
C VAL A 134 -0.17 10.42 -6.04
N ASP A 135 0.34 9.68 -7.02
CA ASP A 135 -0.48 8.73 -7.80
C ASP A 135 -1.09 7.62 -6.94
N ARG A 136 -0.38 7.13 -5.91
CA ARG A 136 -0.92 6.10 -5.00
C ARG A 136 -2.14 6.62 -4.24
N PHE A 137 -2.12 7.88 -3.79
CA PHE A 137 -3.27 8.48 -3.12
C PHE A 137 -4.47 8.66 -4.05
N ARG A 138 -4.23 9.01 -5.32
CA ARG A 138 -5.27 9.04 -6.35
C ARG A 138 -5.92 7.66 -6.53
N VAL A 139 -5.11 6.60 -6.62
CA VAL A 139 -5.61 5.22 -6.75
C VAL A 139 -6.34 4.76 -5.48
N ALA A 140 -5.89 5.20 -4.31
CA ALA A 140 -6.55 4.93 -3.03
C ALA A 140 -7.85 5.74 -2.82
N GLY A 141 -8.19 6.64 -3.76
CA GLY A 141 -9.45 7.38 -3.77
C GLY A 141 -9.42 8.72 -3.05
N LEU A 142 -8.27 9.22 -2.61
CA LEU A 142 -8.18 10.50 -1.90
C LEU A 142 -8.60 11.66 -2.82
N PRO A 143 -9.62 12.48 -2.49
CA PRO A 143 -10.05 13.58 -3.35
C PRO A 143 -8.98 14.66 -3.48
N MET A 144 -8.78 15.19 -4.70
CA MET A 144 -7.75 16.21 -4.98
C MET A 144 -7.94 17.51 -4.19
N GLN A 145 -9.17 17.83 -3.81
CA GLN A 145 -9.54 19.04 -3.06
C GLN A 145 -8.97 19.04 -1.64
N ILE A 146 -8.62 17.86 -1.12
CA ILE A 146 -8.11 17.69 0.24
C ILE A 146 -6.61 18.05 0.35
N TRP A 147 -5.90 18.18 -0.78
CA TRP A 147 -4.48 18.53 -0.77
C TRP A 147 -4.19 19.88 -0.11
N ALA A 148 -5.07 20.86 -0.23
CA ALA A 148 -4.90 22.16 0.42
C ALA A 148 -4.76 22.00 1.94
N ASP A 149 -5.67 21.26 2.58
CA ASP A 149 -5.67 21.02 4.02
C ASP A 149 -4.45 20.19 4.47
N ILE A 150 -4.11 19.15 3.70
CA ILE A 150 -2.94 18.31 4.00
C ILE A 150 -1.65 19.13 3.96
N VAL A 151 -1.47 19.93 2.91
CA VAL A 151 -0.25 20.72 2.71
C VAL A 151 -0.19 21.84 3.74
N ASP A 152 -1.28 22.56 4.01
CA ASP A 152 -1.31 23.61 5.02
C ASP A 152 -1.00 23.07 6.42
N THR A 153 -1.55 21.91 6.79
CA THR A 153 -1.25 21.23 8.05
C THR A 153 0.22 20.82 8.13
N ALA A 154 0.76 20.25 7.04
CA ALA A 154 2.14 19.81 7.02
C ALA A 154 3.12 20.99 7.12
N MET A 155 2.86 22.05 6.34
CA MET A 155 3.74 23.21 6.24
C MET A 155 3.66 24.09 7.49
N GLY A 156 2.48 24.26 8.09
CA GLY A 156 2.28 25.02 9.32
C GLY A 156 2.83 24.38 10.60
N ASN A 157 3.28 23.12 10.55
CA ASN A 157 3.86 22.45 11.71
C ASN A 157 5.36 22.79 11.90
N ASP A 158 5.67 23.77 12.73
CA ASP A 158 7.05 24.23 12.99
C ASP A 158 7.97 23.16 13.62
N LYS A 159 7.41 22.08 14.20
CA LYS A 159 8.20 20.96 14.76
C LYS A 159 8.75 20.01 13.69
N VAL A 160 8.20 20.05 12.48
CA VAL A 160 8.61 19.17 11.38
C VAL A 160 9.67 19.87 10.53
N LEU A 161 10.86 19.28 10.44
CA LEU A 161 11.94 19.76 9.57
C LEU A 161 11.49 19.84 8.10
N GLU A 162 11.98 20.83 7.37
CA GLU A 162 11.64 21.07 5.95
C GLU A 162 11.79 19.81 5.08
N VAL A 163 12.91 19.11 5.22
CA VAL A 163 13.21 17.85 4.51
C VAL A 163 12.17 16.74 4.76
N ASN A 164 11.48 16.80 5.90
CA ASN A 164 10.48 15.82 6.31
C ASN A 164 9.05 16.24 5.98
N LYS A 165 8.82 17.48 5.50
CA LYS A 165 7.47 18.01 5.22
C LYS A 165 6.71 17.13 4.25
N PHE A 166 7.37 16.63 3.19
CA PHE A 166 6.71 15.77 2.21
C PHE A 166 6.34 14.40 2.79
N LYS A 167 7.23 13.81 3.59
CA LYS A 167 6.96 12.55 4.28
C LYS A 167 5.79 12.72 5.27
N TYR A 168 5.79 13.84 5.99
CA TYR A 168 4.74 14.17 6.95
C TYR A 168 3.39 14.40 6.26
N SER A 169 3.35 15.13 5.13
CA SER A 169 2.12 15.30 4.34
C SER A 169 1.58 13.96 3.81
N CYS A 170 2.46 13.03 3.42
CA CYS A 170 2.05 11.68 3.03
C CYS A 170 1.42 10.90 4.21
N GLY A 171 1.91 11.08 5.43
CA GLY A 171 1.31 10.49 6.63
C GLY A 171 -0.10 11.03 6.89
N ILE A 172 -0.29 12.35 6.80
CA ILE A 172 -1.61 12.98 6.93
C ILE A 172 -2.56 12.47 5.84
N ALA A 173 -2.08 12.35 4.59
CA ALA A 173 -2.85 11.83 3.47
C ALA A 173 -3.34 10.39 3.71
N TRP A 174 -2.49 9.50 4.21
CA TRP A 174 -2.89 8.13 4.56
C TRP A 174 -3.91 8.09 5.69
N ASN A 175 -3.76 8.91 6.73
CA ASN A 175 -4.77 8.99 7.79
C ASN A 175 -6.15 9.37 7.24
N LYS A 176 -6.21 10.30 6.28
CA LYS A 176 -7.47 10.68 5.63
C LYS A 176 -8.04 9.57 4.73
N VAL A 177 -7.18 8.83 4.02
CA VAL A 177 -7.60 7.66 3.24
C VAL A 177 -8.18 6.58 4.15
N THR A 178 -7.51 6.26 5.26
CA THR A 178 -7.98 5.26 6.23
C THR A 178 -9.34 5.66 6.79
N ALA A 179 -9.50 6.90 7.24
CA ALA A 179 -10.79 7.41 7.72
C ALA A 179 -11.90 7.29 6.67
N MET A 180 -11.63 7.68 5.42
CA MET A 180 -12.59 7.56 4.32
C MET A 180 -12.97 6.10 4.02
N GLN A 181 -12.00 5.17 4.10
CA GLN A 181 -12.27 3.75 3.90
C GLN A 181 -13.08 3.14 5.05
N GLU A 182 -12.84 3.57 6.29
CA GLU A 182 -13.65 3.19 7.45
C GLU A 182 -15.08 3.71 7.30
N ASP A 183 -15.25 4.98 6.93
CA ASP A 183 -16.58 5.56 6.68
C ASP A 183 -17.32 4.82 5.58
N ALA A 184 -16.63 4.46 4.49
CA ALA A 184 -17.22 3.66 3.42
C ALA A 184 -17.62 2.25 3.89
N ARG A 185 -16.83 1.60 4.76
CA ARG A 185 -17.19 0.30 5.36
C ARG A 185 -18.45 0.45 6.24
N ARG A 186 -18.53 1.50 7.06
CA ARG A 186 -19.70 1.78 7.91
C ARG A 186 -20.98 1.98 7.11
N MET A 187 -20.91 2.73 6.00
CA MET A 187 -22.05 2.90 5.08
C MET A 187 -22.55 1.57 4.49
N LEU A 188 -21.69 0.55 4.42
CA LEU A 188 -22.06 -0.78 3.95
C LEU A 188 -22.53 -1.70 5.09
N THR A 189 -22.20 -1.42 6.34
CA THR A 189 -22.47 -2.28 7.51
C THR A 189 -23.54 -1.74 8.47
N ASP A 190 -24.12 -0.56 8.21
CA ASP A 190 -25.08 0.14 9.10
C ASP A 190 -24.51 0.41 10.53
N GLU A 191 -23.17 0.43 10.68
CA GLU A 191 -22.50 0.68 11.96
C GLU A 191 -22.41 2.19 12.29
N PRO A 192 -22.73 2.62 13.52
CA PRO A 192 -22.67 4.02 13.92
C PRO A 192 -21.22 4.54 14.02
N GLU A 193 -21.06 5.86 13.84
CA GLU A 193 -19.77 6.55 13.97
C GLU A 193 -19.20 6.37 15.40
N PRO A 194 -17.92 5.98 15.57
CA PRO A 194 -17.33 5.81 16.88
C PRO A 194 -17.25 7.16 17.60
N PRO A 195 -17.42 7.18 18.93
CA PRO A 195 -17.38 8.41 19.70
C PRO A 195 -16.01 9.10 19.55
N ALA A 196 -16.05 10.43 19.47
CA ALA A 196 -14.86 11.27 19.42
C ALA A 196 -13.88 10.91 20.56
N GLY A 197 -12.61 10.63 20.21
CA GLY A 197 -11.58 10.23 21.17
C GLY A 197 -11.19 8.74 21.15
N ALA A 198 -11.82 7.89 20.33
CA ALA A 198 -11.45 6.47 20.22
C ALA A 198 -9.96 6.24 19.84
N ASN A 199 -9.42 7.06 18.94
CA ASN A 199 -7.99 7.01 18.57
C ASN A 199 -7.05 7.49 19.69
N GLU A 200 -7.52 8.40 20.55
CA GLU A 200 -6.81 8.82 21.77
C GLU A 200 -6.81 7.67 22.78
N ARG A 201 -7.95 7.01 22.99
CA ARG A 201 -8.07 5.79 23.81
C ARG A 201 -7.18 4.65 23.34
N ILE A 202 -7.11 4.39 22.04
CA ILE A 202 -6.25 3.35 21.47
C ILE A 202 -4.78 3.69 21.71
N ARG A 203 -4.38 4.96 21.55
CA ARG A 203 -3.02 5.41 21.89
C ARG A 203 -2.72 5.25 23.38
N ASP A 204 -3.66 5.59 24.25
CA ASP A 204 -3.51 5.44 25.71
C ASP A 204 -3.31 3.97 26.09
N LEU A 205 -4.12 3.06 25.53
CA LEU A 205 -4.01 1.61 25.77
C LEU A 205 -2.66 1.05 25.29
N VAL A 206 -2.22 1.48 24.11
CA VAL A 206 -0.91 1.12 23.55
C VAL A 206 0.23 1.63 24.43
N SER A 207 0.18 2.89 24.86
CA SER A 207 1.21 3.47 25.74
C SER A 207 1.26 2.77 27.10
N CYS A 208 0.11 2.38 27.67
CA CYS A 208 0.04 1.57 28.88
C CYS A 208 0.69 0.19 28.70
N HIS A 209 0.49 -0.46 27.56
CA HIS A 209 1.12 -1.74 27.24
C HIS A 209 2.66 -1.62 27.16
N LEU A 210 3.17 -0.66 26.40
CA LEU A 210 4.61 -0.44 26.22
C LEU A 210 5.29 -0.08 27.56
N TYR A 211 4.66 0.76 28.37
CA TYR A 211 5.13 1.09 29.72
C TYR A 211 5.19 -0.14 30.63
N SER A 212 4.15 -0.97 30.61
CA SER A 212 4.09 -2.17 31.45
C SER A 212 5.19 -3.16 31.10
N THR A 213 5.46 -3.34 29.80
CA THR A 213 6.54 -4.19 29.28
C THR A 213 7.93 -3.67 29.69
N TRP A 214 8.17 -2.36 29.52
CA TRP A 214 9.42 -1.71 29.91
C TRP A 214 9.68 -1.77 31.42
N ALA A 215 8.70 -1.37 32.23
CA ALA A 215 8.84 -1.35 33.69
C ALA A 215 9.02 -2.76 34.28
N TRP A 216 8.38 -3.77 33.68
CA TRP A 216 8.54 -5.16 34.05
C TRP A 216 9.96 -5.69 33.77
N ALA A 217 10.53 -5.35 32.63
CA ALA A 217 11.89 -5.75 32.26
C ALA A 217 12.93 -5.09 33.17
N TRP A 218 12.77 -3.79 33.41
CA TRP A 218 13.61 -3.00 34.33
C TRP A 218 13.70 -3.61 35.72
N GLN A 219 12.54 -3.95 36.31
CA GLN A 219 12.45 -4.52 37.66
C GLN A 219 13.11 -5.90 37.79
N ARG A 220 13.30 -6.63 36.69
CA ARG A 220 13.92 -7.96 36.71
C ARG A 220 15.44 -7.93 36.62
N THR A 221 16.00 -6.90 35.98
CA THR A 221 17.45 -6.77 35.77
C THR A 221 18.10 -5.74 36.70
N GLY A 222 17.30 -4.86 37.31
CA GLY A 222 17.78 -3.78 38.19
C GLY A 222 17.54 -4.04 39.67
N PRO A 223 18.28 -3.34 40.56
CA PRO A 223 18.06 -3.43 42.00
C PRO A 223 16.78 -2.71 42.45
N ASP A 224 16.27 -1.76 41.64
CA ASP A 224 15.14 -0.89 41.97
C ASP A 224 14.16 -0.77 40.79
N ALA A 225 12.90 -0.44 41.10
CA ALA A 225 11.88 -0.10 40.10
C ALA A 225 12.15 1.27 39.47
N PRO A 226 11.71 1.50 38.21
CA PRO A 226 11.89 2.80 37.56
C PRO A 226 11.20 3.92 38.35
N GLY A 227 11.89 5.06 38.48
CA GLY A 227 11.40 6.23 39.17
C GLY A 227 10.33 6.97 38.37
N LYS A 228 9.67 7.94 39.01
CA LYS A 228 8.67 8.78 38.35
C LYS A 228 9.24 9.61 37.18
N ALA A 229 10.49 10.04 37.28
CA ALA A 229 11.15 10.80 36.22
C ALA A 229 11.42 9.90 35.00
N ASP A 230 11.91 8.68 35.22
CA ASP A 230 12.19 7.70 34.17
C ASP A 230 10.91 7.28 33.43
N ALA A 231 9.82 7.06 34.19
CA ALA A 231 8.50 6.77 33.65
C ALA A 231 7.94 7.90 32.76
N GLN A 232 8.21 9.16 33.12
CA GLN A 232 7.74 10.32 32.36
C GLN A 232 8.53 10.47 31.04
N GLU A 233 9.85 10.29 31.09
CA GLU A 233 10.71 10.36 29.91
C GLU A 233 10.36 9.24 28.91
N PHE A 234 10.23 8.00 29.38
CA PHE A 234 9.82 6.87 28.54
C PHE A 234 8.46 7.08 27.86
N MET A 235 7.47 7.58 28.59
CA MET A 235 6.12 7.82 28.06
C MET A 235 6.11 8.97 27.03
N GLN A 236 6.97 9.97 27.21
CA GLN A 236 7.11 11.06 26.24
C GLN A 236 7.67 10.53 24.91
N ASP A 237 8.72 9.73 24.95
CA ASP A 237 9.35 9.18 23.74
C ASP A 237 8.42 8.20 23.00
N VAL A 238 7.70 7.33 23.72
CA VAL A 238 6.68 6.46 23.14
C VAL A 238 5.58 7.27 22.45
N SER A 239 5.11 8.36 23.07
CA SER A 239 4.11 9.23 22.47
C SER A 239 4.61 9.88 21.17
N GLU A 240 5.89 10.29 21.12
CA GLU A 240 6.51 10.85 19.92
C GLU A 240 6.69 9.79 18.81
N MET A 241 7.02 8.55 19.18
CA MET A 241 7.12 7.42 18.25
C MET A 241 5.77 7.06 17.62
N LEU A 242 4.70 6.98 18.42
CA LEU A 242 3.34 6.72 17.94
C LEU A 242 2.82 7.87 17.05
N ALA A 243 3.16 9.12 17.39
CA ALA A 243 2.83 10.29 16.56
C ALA A 243 3.52 10.26 15.17
N ARG A 244 4.62 9.50 15.02
CA ARG A 244 5.32 9.27 13.75
C ARG A 244 4.77 8.11 12.93
N GLY A 245 3.74 7.42 13.43
CA GLY A 245 3.05 6.33 12.74
C GLY A 245 3.72 4.96 12.87
N LEU A 246 4.62 4.78 13.86
CA LEU A 246 5.18 3.47 14.20
C LEU A 246 4.10 2.58 14.81
N SER A 247 4.07 1.31 14.40
CA SER A 247 3.07 0.36 14.88
C SER A 247 3.48 -0.18 16.25
N ALA A 248 2.59 -0.07 17.22
CA ALA A 248 2.73 -0.69 18.53
C ALA A 248 2.94 -2.21 18.47
N GLN A 249 2.39 -2.88 17.45
CA GLN A 249 2.39 -4.34 17.33
C GLN A 249 3.66 -4.92 16.73
N VAL A 250 4.43 -4.13 15.97
CA VAL A 250 5.56 -4.66 15.17
C VAL A 250 6.88 -3.94 15.49
N ASP A 251 6.82 -2.65 15.85
CA ASP A 251 8.02 -1.81 15.90
C ASP A 251 8.48 -1.43 17.32
N LEU A 252 7.58 -1.46 18.33
CA LEU A 252 7.82 -0.77 19.61
C LEU A 252 7.86 -1.66 20.85
N THR A 253 7.14 -2.78 20.90
CA THR A 253 7.09 -3.62 22.11
C THR A 253 8.43 -4.28 22.43
N GLU A 254 9.14 -4.77 21.41
CA GLU A 254 10.51 -5.30 21.57
C GLU A 254 11.46 -4.22 22.09
N GLN A 255 11.31 -2.99 21.59
CA GLN A 255 12.19 -1.88 21.94
C GLN A 255 11.95 -1.36 23.36
N ALA A 256 10.68 -1.35 23.77
CA ALA A 256 10.29 -1.11 25.16
C ALA A 256 10.88 -2.17 26.10
N TYR A 257 10.89 -3.44 25.66
CA TYR A 257 11.49 -4.54 26.42
C TYR A 257 13.02 -4.40 26.55
N LEU A 258 13.73 -4.18 25.43
CA LEU A 258 15.18 -4.02 25.40
C LEU A 258 15.64 -2.79 26.21
N ALA A 259 14.95 -1.66 26.03
CA ALA A 259 15.20 -0.47 26.84
C ALA A 259 14.99 -0.73 28.33
N GLY A 260 14.00 -1.54 28.69
CA GLY A 260 13.76 -1.94 30.07
C GLY A 260 14.88 -2.80 30.64
N LEU A 261 15.39 -3.79 29.89
CA LEU A 261 16.50 -4.64 30.33
C LEU A 261 17.77 -3.83 30.65
N ASP A 262 18.05 -2.81 29.83
CA ASP A 262 19.23 -1.94 29.92
C ASP A 262 19.06 -0.73 30.85
N HIS A 263 17.89 -0.59 31.48
CA HIS A 263 17.55 0.58 32.29
C HIS A 263 17.64 1.91 31.51
N ALA A 264 17.26 1.87 30.23
CA ALA A 264 17.16 3.02 29.34
C ALA A 264 15.73 3.57 29.27
N THR A 265 15.58 4.88 29.15
CA THR A 265 14.28 5.57 29.02
C THR A 265 13.88 5.82 27.58
N ASP A 266 14.82 5.80 26.62
CA ASP A 266 14.55 6.03 25.19
C ASP A 266 14.53 4.71 24.40
N PRO A 267 13.34 4.13 24.12
CA PRO A 267 13.21 2.91 23.33
C PRO A 267 13.57 3.11 21.85
N SER A 268 13.71 4.35 21.35
CA SER A 268 14.06 4.60 19.96
C SER A 268 15.50 4.23 19.61
N THR A 269 16.38 4.18 20.61
CA THR A 269 17.79 3.76 20.45
C THR A 269 17.96 2.30 20.05
N TYR A 270 16.94 1.48 20.30
CA TYR A 270 16.93 0.06 19.98
C TYR A 270 16.25 -0.25 18.64
N LEU A 271 15.64 0.75 18.00
CA LEU A 271 15.10 0.59 16.65
C LEU A 271 16.21 0.08 15.71
N PRO A 272 15.99 -1.02 14.97
CA PRO A 272 17.02 -1.58 14.11
C PRO A 272 17.48 -0.55 13.07
N THR A 273 18.78 -0.26 13.04
CA THR A 273 19.40 0.68 12.09
C THR A 273 19.39 0.16 10.66
N GLU A 274 19.30 -1.16 10.49
CA GLU A 274 18.98 -1.87 9.26
C GLU A 274 18.12 -3.08 9.65
N PHE A 275 17.02 -3.34 8.93
CA PHE A 275 16.11 -4.47 9.19
C PHE A 275 16.88 -5.78 9.37
N LYS A 276 17.09 -6.24 10.61
CA LYS A 276 17.58 -7.59 10.91
C LYS A 276 16.39 -8.54 10.89
N THR A 277 16.61 -9.75 10.35
CA THR A 277 15.57 -10.75 10.16
C THR A 277 15.20 -11.46 11.46
N THR A 278 13.93 -11.82 11.58
CA THR A 278 13.25 -12.48 12.73
C THR A 278 14.03 -13.66 13.32
N GLU A 279 14.78 -14.40 12.50
CA GLU A 279 15.60 -15.55 12.91
C GLU A 279 16.74 -15.23 13.89
N GLN A 280 17.21 -13.98 13.96
CA GLN A 280 18.34 -13.60 14.83
C GLN A 280 17.91 -13.18 16.25
N ILE A 281 16.64 -12.83 16.44
CA ILE A 281 16.07 -12.39 17.74
C ILE A 281 15.51 -13.60 18.51
N ALA A 282 15.03 -14.62 17.79
CA ALA A 282 14.34 -15.79 18.34
C ALA A 282 15.19 -16.70 19.26
N SER A 283 16.51 -16.52 19.38
CA SER A 283 17.38 -17.43 20.15
C SER A 283 17.52 -17.11 21.64
N GLU A 284 16.96 -16.01 22.15
CA GLU A 284 17.20 -15.56 23.54
C GLU A 284 15.95 -15.31 24.40
N LEU A 285 14.74 -15.58 23.90
CA LEU A 285 13.49 -15.31 24.64
C LEU A 285 12.84 -16.58 25.23
N PRO A 286 12.25 -16.51 26.44
CA PRO A 286 11.62 -17.66 27.12
C PRO A 286 10.22 -18.05 26.59
N LEU A 287 9.71 -17.40 25.54
CA LEU A 287 8.49 -17.78 24.80
C LEU A 287 8.78 -17.72 23.31
N SER A 288 8.26 -18.66 22.52
CA SER A 288 8.47 -18.71 21.06
C SER A 288 7.59 -17.69 20.32
N ASP A 289 8.01 -17.28 19.11
CA ASP A 289 7.29 -16.34 18.24
C ASP A 289 5.79 -16.71 18.05
N VAL A 290 5.50 -18.01 18.00
CA VAL A 290 4.14 -18.58 17.88
C VAL A 290 3.29 -18.30 19.11
N GLN A 291 3.88 -18.30 20.31
CA GLN A 291 3.19 -18.03 21.57
C GLN A 291 2.88 -16.53 21.73
N TYR A 292 3.68 -15.67 21.13
CA TYR A 292 3.52 -14.21 21.17
C TYR A 292 2.46 -13.72 20.16
N GLU A 293 2.49 -14.21 18.92
CA GLU A 293 1.47 -13.89 17.90
C GLU A 293 0.07 -14.39 18.30
N ALA A 294 -0.02 -15.52 19.00
CA ALA A 294 -1.27 -16.04 19.52
C ALA A 294 -1.91 -15.08 20.53
N GLY A 295 -1.14 -14.46 21.44
CA GLY A 295 -1.68 -13.68 22.56
C GLY A 295 -2.48 -12.44 22.16
N ALA A 296 -1.96 -11.65 21.21
CA ALA A 296 -2.58 -10.37 20.82
C ALA A 296 -3.84 -10.56 19.94
N GLY A 297 -3.81 -11.53 19.01
CA GLY A 297 -4.97 -11.88 18.19
C GLY A 297 -6.09 -12.49 19.02
N VAL A 298 -5.73 -13.29 20.04
CA VAL A 298 -6.68 -13.93 20.96
C VAL A 298 -7.42 -12.92 21.84
N LEU A 299 -6.70 -11.93 22.40
CA LEU A 299 -7.34 -10.88 23.19
C LEU A 299 -8.30 -10.03 22.36
N SER A 300 -7.88 -9.62 21.16
CA SER A 300 -8.72 -8.83 20.26
C SER A 300 -9.99 -9.58 19.85
N LEU A 301 -9.88 -10.88 19.58
CA LEU A 301 -11.02 -11.74 19.24
C LEU A 301 -11.99 -11.87 20.42
N TRP A 302 -11.46 -12.12 21.62
CA TRP A 302 -12.26 -12.27 22.83
C TRP A 302 -13.05 -10.99 23.17
N ILE A 303 -12.40 -9.81 23.12
CA ILE A 303 -13.06 -8.52 23.34
C ILE A 303 -14.16 -8.29 22.31
N SER A 304 -13.87 -8.51 21.03
CA SER A 304 -14.85 -8.33 19.94
C SER A 304 -16.09 -9.21 20.16
N ARG A 305 -15.90 -10.48 20.54
CA ARG A 305 -17.01 -11.40 20.79
C ARG A 305 -17.81 -11.06 22.04
N TRP A 306 -17.14 -10.56 23.07
CA TRP A 306 -17.79 -10.09 24.28
C TRP A 306 -18.69 -8.89 23.99
N GLU A 307 -18.20 -7.93 23.21
CA GLU A 307 -18.93 -6.72 22.83
C GLU A 307 -20.16 -7.04 21.95
N GLU A 308 -20.04 -8.01 21.04
CA GLU A 308 -21.16 -8.48 20.20
C GLU A 308 -22.31 -9.09 21.02
N MET A 309 -22.00 -9.73 22.15
CA MET A 309 -22.96 -10.51 22.93
C MET A 309 -23.47 -9.80 24.19
N SER A 310 -22.81 -8.73 24.62
CA SER A 310 -23.15 -7.97 25.82
C SER A 310 -24.16 -6.85 25.54
N VAL A 311 -25.19 -6.75 26.37
CA VAL A 311 -26.16 -5.63 26.35
C VAL A 311 -25.64 -4.42 27.15
N GLU A 312 -24.63 -4.62 28.01
CA GLU A 312 -24.11 -3.61 28.94
C GLU A 312 -22.78 -2.96 28.48
N GLY A 313 -22.24 -3.39 27.34
CA GLY A 313 -20.94 -2.92 26.79
C GLY A 313 -19.80 -3.94 26.92
N GLY A 314 -18.58 -3.52 26.61
CA GLY A 314 -17.39 -4.38 26.62
C GLY A 314 -16.92 -4.87 28.00
N PRO A 315 -15.95 -5.79 28.06
CA PRO A 315 -15.44 -6.35 29.31
C PRO A 315 -14.85 -5.26 30.22
N THR A 316 -14.93 -5.44 31.53
CA THR A 316 -14.29 -4.50 32.46
C THR A 316 -12.79 -4.76 32.54
N ARG A 317 -12.03 -3.77 33.02
CA ARG A 317 -10.59 -3.93 33.28
C ARG A 317 -10.26 -5.16 34.13
N ARG A 318 -11.13 -5.51 35.10
CA ARG A 318 -10.93 -6.69 35.95
C ARG A 318 -11.12 -8.00 35.16
N ASP A 319 -12.03 -7.99 34.19
CA ASP A 319 -12.29 -9.15 33.32
C ASP A 319 -11.14 -9.34 32.33
N GLU A 320 -10.61 -8.25 31.77
CA GLU A 320 -9.42 -8.25 30.92
C GLU A 320 -8.19 -8.81 31.67
N GLU A 321 -7.95 -8.34 32.90
CA GLU A 321 -6.86 -8.83 33.75
C GLU A 321 -7.01 -10.33 34.04
N ALA A 322 -8.23 -10.80 34.36
CA ALA A 322 -8.50 -12.22 34.60
C ALA A 322 -8.38 -13.09 33.33
N PHE A 323 -8.77 -12.57 32.17
CA PHE A 323 -8.62 -13.27 30.89
C PHE A 323 -7.15 -13.42 30.49
N LEU A 324 -6.33 -12.39 30.71
CA LEU A 324 -4.89 -12.44 30.41
C LEU A 324 -4.15 -13.46 31.28
N GLU A 325 -4.56 -13.65 32.54
CA GLU A 325 -4.04 -14.72 33.40
C GLU A 325 -4.36 -16.12 32.83
N GLN A 326 -5.57 -16.33 32.34
CA GLN A 326 -5.99 -17.59 31.71
C GLN A 326 -5.26 -17.87 30.40
N LEU A 327 -5.09 -16.84 29.56
CA LEU A 327 -4.35 -16.93 28.30
C LEU A 327 -2.88 -17.27 28.54
N THR A 328 -2.27 -16.65 29.54
CA THR A 328 -0.88 -16.92 29.93
C THR A 328 -0.72 -18.36 30.43
N ALA A 329 -1.70 -18.87 31.21
CA ALA A 329 -1.69 -20.26 31.66
C ALA A 329 -1.83 -21.25 30.50
N ALA A 330 -2.70 -20.98 29.53
CA ALA A 330 -2.90 -21.82 28.36
C ALA A 330 -1.66 -21.89 27.45
N LEU A 331 -0.99 -20.76 27.23
CA LEU A 331 0.25 -20.70 26.46
C LEU A 331 1.40 -21.44 27.13
N ARG A 332 1.51 -21.35 28.48
CA ARG A 332 2.51 -22.10 29.27
C ARG A 332 2.25 -23.61 29.29
N ALA A 333 0.98 -24.01 29.21
CA ALA A 333 0.59 -25.42 29.11
C ALA A 333 0.82 -26.00 27.70
N GLY A 334 1.22 -25.18 26.72
CA GLY A 334 1.56 -25.63 25.37
C GLY A 334 0.35 -25.95 24.49
N HIS A 335 -0.81 -25.36 24.79
CA HIS A 335 -1.98 -25.53 23.93
C HIS A 335 -1.74 -24.94 22.53
N ASP A 336 -2.26 -25.63 21.52
CA ASP A 336 -2.16 -25.22 20.12
C ASP A 336 -2.94 -23.92 19.85
N ARG A 337 -2.44 -23.11 18.92
CA ARG A 337 -2.97 -21.79 18.59
C ARG A 337 -4.43 -21.83 18.15
N ASP A 338 -4.82 -22.79 17.34
CA ASP A 338 -6.20 -22.86 16.82
C ASP A 338 -7.17 -23.19 17.95
N TRP A 339 -6.74 -24.01 18.91
CA TRP A 339 -7.52 -24.30 20.12
C TRP A 339 -7.64 -23.10 21.05
N ILE A 340 -6.60 -22.27 21.19
CA ILE A 340 -6.65 -21.05 21.99
C ILE A 340 -7.56 -20.00 21.34
N LEU A 341 -7.50 -19.82 20.02
CA LEU A 341 -8.39 -18.94 19.27
C LEU A 341 -9.85 -19.39 19.39
N TYR A 342 -10.11 -20.68 19.22
CA TYR A 342 -11.44 -21.27 19.40
C TYR A 342 -11.97 -21.08 20.82
N ALA A 343 -11.15 -21.33 21.83
CA ALA A 343 -11.52 -21.14 23.23
C ALA A 343 -11.85 -19.67 23.55
N ALA A 344 -11.11 -18.73 22.96
CA ALA A 344 -11.32 -17.30 23.16
C ALA A 344 -12.57 -16.76 22.45
N ASP A 345 -12.87 -17.25 21.25
CA ASP A 345 -14.11 -16.95 20.52
C ASP A 345 -15.33 -17.36 21.36
N LEU A 346 -15.33 -18.59 21.89
CA LEU A 346 -16.40 -19.10 22.74
C LEU A 346 -16.46 -18.37 24.08
N ALA A 347 -15.34 -18.20 24.77
CA ALA A 347 -15.31 -17.51 26.06
C ALA A 347 -15.85 -16.07 25.93
N GLY A 348 -15.47 -15.35 24.88
CA GLY A 348 -15.99 -14.01 24.60
C GLY A 348 -17.48 -14.03 24.30
N GLY A 349 -17.93 -14.96 23.45
CA GLY A 349 -19.35 -15.09 23.10
C GLY A 349 -20.26 -15.48 24.27
N PHE A 350 -19.71 -16.06 25.33
CA PHE A 350 -20.42 -16.39 26.57
C PHE A 350 -20.15 -15.42 27.72
N LEU A 351 -19.49 -14.29 27.47
CA LEU A 351 -19.13 -13.29 28.47
C LEU A 351 -18.35 -13.91 29.65
N SER A 352 -17.37 -14.77 29.33
CA SER A 352 -16.54 -15.51 30.27
C SER A 352 -15.06 -15.22 30.05
N THR A 353 -14.28 -15.18 31.14
CA THR A 353 -12.82 -15.04 31.10
C THR A 353 -12.10 -16.40 31.12
N ASP A 354 -12.84 -17.51 31.31
CA ASP A 354 -12.27 -18.84 31.55
C ASP A 354 -12.02 -19.60 30.23
N LEU A 355 -10.76 -19.63 29.79
CA LEU A 355 -10.33 -20.40 28.62
C LEU A 355 -10.23 -21.91 28.91
N SER A 356 -9.96 -22.30 30.16
CA SER A 356 -9.70 -23.70 30.52
C SER A 356 -10.89 -24.62 30.28
N TYR A 357 -12.10 -24.06 30.32
CA TYR A 357 -13.34 -24.78 30.03
C TYR A 357 -13.45 -25.23 28.56
N TYR A 358 -12.89 -24.44 27.64
CA TYR A 358 -13.02 -24.65 26.19
C TYR A 358 -11.75 -25.27 25.56
N LEU A 359 -10.66 -25.36 26.32
CA LEU A 359 -9.41 -25.98 25.89
C LEU A 359 -9.43 -27.51 26.09
N PRO A 360 -8.87 -28.29 25.15
CA PRO A 360 -8.79 -29.74 25.29
C PRO A 360 -7.88 -30.12 26.47
N LYS A 361 -8.30 -31.08 27.29
CA LYS A 361 -7.52 -31.54 28.45
C LYS A 361 -6.20 -32.19 28.01
N PRO A 362 -5.12 -32.05 28.80
CA PRO A 362 -3.77 -32.50 28.44
C PRO A 362 -3.66 -33.99 28.03
N ASP A 363 -4.58 -34.85 28.46
CA ASP A 363 -4.52 -36.29 28.20
C ASP A 363 -5.01 -36.72 26.80
N ALA A 364 -5.52 -35.79 25.97
CA ALA A 364 -6.03 -36.09 24.63
C ALA A 364 -4.96 -36.03 23.51
N GLN A 365 -3.74 -35.57 23.81
CA GLN A 365 -2.64 -35.46 22.83
C GLN A 365 -1.73 -36.70 22.75
N GLY A 366 -2.17 -37.83 23.30
CA GLY A 366 -1.50 -39.12 23.19
C GLY A 366 -2.17 -40.05 22.19
N GLY A 367 -1.92 -39.85 20.89
CA GLY A 367 -2.41 -40.77 19.86
C GLY A 367 -1.78 -40.54 18.49
N ASN A 368 -0.74 -41.32 18.18
CA ASN A 368 -0.21 -41.50 16.83
C ASN A 368 -1.33 -41.87 15.83
N VAL A 369 -1.42 -41.12 14.72
CA VAL A 369 -1.41 -41.51 13.29
C VAL A 369 -1.91 -40.34 12.46
#